data_AF-A0A1J6IV17-F1
#
_entry.id   AF-A0A1J6IV17-F1
#
_cell.length_a   1.000
_cell.length_b   1.000
_cell.length_c   1.000
_cell.angle_alpha   90.00
_cell.angle_beta   90.00
_cell.angle_gamma   90.00
#
_symmetry.space_group_name_H-M   'P 1'
#
loop_
_entity.id
_entity.type
_entity.pdbx_description
1 polymer ?
#
loop_
_entity_poly.entity_id
_entity_poly.type
_entity_poly.pdbx_seq_one_letter_code
_entity_poly.pdbx_strand_id
1 'polypeptide(L)'
;SLTISMHANVERRYLIQAPTTLETTSLNIRLDPYSVDQRYVVLMIPTLAVPPPMEDLPQHHQLNMQLGMSLLPGGNSSIPVCSSMKIMLWNCRGAHGPEFRRNLRFLLDWNNPTILFLTETRMEDHAPLLHDFNFTDLVQVAAQGYLGGICVLWRVDELTVDPLAITAQEIHATVQV
;
A
#
# COMPACT_ATOMS: atom_id res chain seq x y z
N SER A 1 10.91 -6.07 -10.59
CA SER A 1 10.79 -5.47 -9.25
C SER A 1 10.81 -3.95 -9.38
N LEU A 2 10.22 -3.25 -8.43
CA LEU A 2 10.27 -1.80 -8.31
C LEU A 2 11.06 -1.46 -7.03
N THR A 3 12.03 -0.54 -7.14
CA THR A 3 12.84 -0.08 -6.00
C THR A 3 12.71 1.43 -5.85
N ILE A 4 12.41 1.89 -4.64
CA ILE A 4 12.30 3.31 -4.31
C ILE A 4 13.24 3.63 -3.14
N SER A 5 14.12 4.61 -3.33
CA SER A 5 14.99 5.12 -2.27
C SER A 5 14.44 6.42 -1.69
N MET A 6 14.36 6.49 -0.36
CA MET A 6 13.87 7.65 0.38
C MET A 6 14.98 8.21 1.28
N HIS A 7 15.24 9.50 1.14
CA HIS A 7 16.25 10.19 1.94
C HIS A 7 15.74 10.51 3.35
N ALA A 8 16.61 10.43 4.37
CA ALA A 8 16.22 10.66 5.77
C ALA A 8 15.65 12.08 5.99
N ASN A 9 16.26 13.06 5.33
CA ASN A 9 16.04 14.47 5.58
C ASN A 9 15.05 15.13 4.62
N VAL A 10 14.42 14.35 3.73
CA VAL A 10 13.50 14.87 2.74
C VAL A 10 12.17 14.17 2.89
N GLU A 11 11.13 14.94 3.19
CA GLU A 11 9.76 14.44 3.15
C GLU A 11 9.42 14.10 1.69
N ARG A 12 8.98 12.86 1.44
CA ARG A 12 8.58 12.41 0.10
C ARG A 12 7.43 11.43 0.17
N ARG A 13 6.57 11.52 -0.84
CA ARG A 13 5.37 10.71 -0.99
C ARG A 13 5.39 10.04 -2.36
N TYR A 14 4.99 8.79 -2.41
CA TYR A 14 4.82 8.02 -3.63
C TYR A 14 3.47 7.33 -3.59
N LEU A 15 2.74 7.41 -4.69
CA LEU A 15 1.53 6.62 -4.90
C LEU A 15 1.82 5.66 -6.06
N ILE A 16 1.66 4.37 -5.80
CA ILE A 16 1.87 3.31 -6.78
C ILE A 16 0.52 2.65 -7.01
N GLN A 17 0.11 2.59 -8.27
CA GLN A 17 -1.08 1.87 -8.69
C GLN A 17 -0.64 0.53 -9.29
N ALA A 18 -1.04 -0.57 -8.65
CA ALA A 18 -0.74 -1.90 -9.14
C ALA A 18 -1.72 -2.31 -10.26
N PRO A 19 -1.25 -3.08 -11.26
CA PRO A 19 -2.16 -3.62 -12.27
C PRO A 19 -3.20 -4.55 -11.62
N THR A 20 -4.35 -4.67 -12.24
CA THR A 20 -5.45 -5.55 -11.82
C THR A 20 -5.12 -7.04 -11.87
N THR A 21 -4.05 -7.41 -12.56
CA THR A 21 -3.51 -8.76 -12.63
C THR A 21 -2.57 -9.10 -11.48
N LEU A 22 -2.32 -8.17 -10.54
CA LEU A 22 -1.48 -8.45 -9.38
C LEU A 22 -2.21 -9.39 -8.40
N GLU A 23 -1.64 -10.56 -8.14
CA GLU A 23 -2.15 -11.50 -7.12
C GLU A 23 -1.46 -11.28 -5.77
N THR A 24 -0.14 -11.10 -5.80
CA THR A 24 0.67 -10.99 -4.59
C THR A 24 1.84 -10.07 -4.85
N THR A 25 2.26 -9.30 -3.85
CA THR A 25 3.49 -8.52 -3.90
C THR A 25 4.30 -8.72 -2.63
N SER A 26 5.58 -9.05 -2.78
CA SER A 26 6.53 -9.02 -1.66
C SER A 26 7.03 -7.59 -1.51
N LEU A 27 6.89 -7.04 -0.30
CA LEU A 27 7.27 -5.68 0.02
C LEU A 27 8.24 -5.67 1.20
N ASN A 28 9.44 -5.16 0.96
CA ASN A 28 10.47 -5.02 1.97
C ASN A 28 10.85 -3.54 2.09
N ILE A 29 10.66 -2.98 3.27
CA ILE A 29 11.17 -1.66 3.64
C ILE A 29 12.30 -1.90 4.60
N ARG A 30 13.49 -1.43 4.25
CA ARG A 30 14.68 -1.59 5.09
C ARG A 30 15.46 -0.31 5.20
N LEU A 31 16.10 -0.13 6.35
CA LEU A 31 17.12 0.87 6.51
C LEU A 31 18.39 0.45 5.76
N ASP A 32 19.02 1.41 5.07
CA ASP A 32 20.36 1.23 4.53
C ASP A 32 21.38 1.72 5.58
N PRO A 33 22.11 0.81 6.26
CA PRO A 33 23.03 1.19 7.33
C PRO A 33 24.29 1.89 6.80
N TYR A 34 24.57 1.84 5.50
CA TYR A 34 25.78 2.39 4.89
C TYR A 34 25.56 3.75 4.22
N SER A 35 24.31 4.18 4.08
CA SER A 35 23.98 5.43 3.42
C SER A 35 23.74 6.55 4.42
N VAL A 36 24.54 7.62 4.32
CA VAL A 36 24.41 8.82 5.15
C VAL A 36 23.13 9.60 4.79
N ASP A 37 22.72 9.52 3.51
CA ASP A 37 21.64 10.34 2.95
C ASP A 37 20.35 9.56 2.66
N GLN A 38 20.44 8.27 2.31
CA GLN A 38 19.29 7.41 2.00
C GLN A 38 19.00 6.51 3.19
N ARG A 39 17.89 6.76 3.89
CA ARG A 39 17.60 6.01 5.11
C ARG A 39 16.70 4.83 4.87
N TYR A 40 15.83 4.86 3.86
CA TYR A 40 14.96 3.72 3.55
C TYR A 40 15.03 3.36 2.08
N VAL A 41 15.11 2.06 1.84
CA VAL A 41 14.91 1.46 0.52
C VAL A 41 13.67 0.59 0.60
N VAL A 42 12.75 0.84 -0.33
CA VAL A 42 11.54 0.04 -0.49
C VAL A 42 11.71 -0.80 -1.75
N LEU A 43 11.71 -2.12 -1.56
CA LEU A 43 11.73 -3.10 -2.64
C LEU A 43 10.37 -3.76 -2.75
N MET A 44 9.79 -3.68 -3.93
CA MET A 44 8.52 -4.30 -4.29
C MET A 44 8.73 -5.32 -5.41
N ILE A 45 8.27 -6.55 -5.18
CA ILE A 45 8.39 -7.66 -6.13
C ILE A 45 6.98 -8.19 -6.41
N PRO A 46 6.34 -7.72 -7.50
CA PRO A 46 5.00 -8.16 -7.85
C PRO A 46 5.01 -9.57 -8.49
N THR A 47 3.99 -10.35 -8.17
CA THR A 47 3.62 -11.62 -8.80
C THR A 47 2.28 -11.41 -9.49
N LEU A 48 2.27 -11.51 -10.82
CA LEU A 48 1.09 -11.29 -11.64
C LEU A 48 0.44 -12.63 -11.99
N ALA A 49 -0.89 -12.68 -11.98
CA ALA A 49 -1.66 -13.76 -12.56
C ALA A 49 -1.22 -13.98 -14.00
N VAL A 50 -0.92 -15.23 -14.36
CA VAL A 50 -0.71 -15.59 -15.76
C VAL A 50 -2.10 -15.64 -16.40
N PRO A 51 -2.43 -14.76 -17.36
CA PRO A 51 -3.70 -14.87 -18.05
C PRO A 51 -3.76 -16.25 -18.72
N PRO A 52 -4.94 -16.92 -18.71
CA PRO A 52 -5.09 -18.20 -19.38
C PRO A 52 -4.65 -18.05 -20.85
N PRO A 53 -4.05 -19.08 -21.46
CA PRO A 53 -3.68 -19.03 -22.87
C PRO A 53 -4.93 -18.65 -23.67
N MET A 54 -4.85 -17.53 -24.39
CA MET A 54 -5.94 -17.05 -25.24
C MET A 54 -6.17 -18.09 -26.34
N GLU A 55 -7.14 -18.98 -26.17
CA GLU A 55 -7.87 -19.52 -27.31
C GLU A 55 -8.68 -18.36 -27.89
N ASP A 56 -8.57 -18.13 -29.20
CA ASP A 56 -9.09 -16.99 -29.96
C ASP A 56 -10.57 -16.65 -29.65
N LEU A 57 -10.82 -15.89 -28.58
CA LEU A 57 -12.14 -15.35 -28.27
C LEU A 57 -12.28 -13.98 -28.93
N PRO A 58 -13.28 -13.76 -29.80
CA PRO A 58 -13.45 -12.48 -30.49
C PRO A 58 -13.78 -11.36 -29.50
N GLN A 59 -13.04 -10.25 -29.57
CA GLN A 59 -13.14 -9.06 -28.70
C GLN A 59 -14.57 -8.51 -28.53
N HIS A 60 -15.47 -8.75 -29.50
CA HIS A 60 -16.88 -8.38 -29.42
C HIS A 60 -17.65 -9.09 -28.30
N HIS A 61 -17.24 -10.29 -27.90
CA HIS A 61 -17.95 -11.05 -26.86
C HIS A 61 -17.75 -10.43 -25.46
N GLN A 62 -16.58 -9.85 -25.20
CA GLN A 62 -16.24 -9.27 -23.90
C GLN A 62 -17.00 -7.97 -23.62
N LEU A 63 -17.10 -7.10 -24.63
CA LEU A 63 -17.91 -5.88 -24.57
C LEU A 63 -19.41 -6.19 -24.51
N ASN A 64 -19.89 -7.18 -25.27
CA ASN A 64 -21.30 -7.61 -25.22
C ASN A 64 -21.67 -8.25 -23.88
N MET A 65 -20.75 -8.97 -23.23
CA MET A 65 -20.94 -9.50 -21.88
C MET A 65 -21.04 -8.37 -20.84
N GLN A 66 -20.18 -7.36 -20.94
CA GLN A 66 -20.20 -6.19 -20.04
C GLN A 66 -21.48 -5.35 -20.19
N LEU A 67 -21.92 -5.11 -21.42
CA LEU A 67 -23.17 -4.40 -21.70
C LEU A 67 -24.40 -5.24 -21.34
N GLY A 68 -24.40 -6.54 -21.62
CA GLY A 68 -25.50 -7.45 -21.31
C GLY A 68 -25.81 -7.58 -19.82
N MET A 69 -24.77 -7.59 -18.97
CA MET A 69 -24.92 -7.62 -17.51
C MET A 69 -25.44 -6.30 -16.91
N SER A 70 -25.26 -5.18 -17.62
CA SER A 70 -25.70 -3.84 -17.17
C SER A 70 -27.18 -3.55 -17.51
N LEU A 71 -27.77 -4.32 -18.42
CA LEU A 71 -29.12 -4.08 -18.98
C LEU A 71 -30.21 -5.00 -18.39
N LEU A 72 -29.87 -5.89 -17.44
CA LEU A 72 -30.85 -6.77 -16.79
C LEU A 72 -31.74 -5.98 -15.81
N PRO A 73 -33.08 -6.11 -15.86
CA PRO A 73 -33.97 -5.41 -14.94
C PRO A 73 -33.81 -5.99 -13.52
N GLY A 74 -33.16 -5.24 -12.64
CA GLY A 74 -32.84 -5.65 -11.26
C GLY A 74 -31.35 -5.83 -10.96
N GLY A 75 -30.45 -5.42 -11.86
CA GLY A 75 -29.01 -5.50 -11.63
C GLY A 75 -28.53 -4.60 -10.49
N ASN A 76 -28.17 -5.20 -9.36
CA ASN A 76 -27.25 -4.56 -8.43
C ASN A 76 -25.94 -4.38 -9.19
N SER A 77 -25.53 -3.13 -9.38
CA SER A 77 -24.31 -2.73 -10.07
C SER A 77 -23.06 -3.08 -9.25
N SER A 78 -22.83 -4.37 -8.96
CA SER A 78 -21.48 -4.85 -8.72
C SER A 78 -20.91 -5.24 -10.08
N ILE A 79 -20.57 -4.22 -10.88
CA ILE A 79 -19.40 -4.34 -11.74
C ILE A 79 -18.32 -4.93 -10.81
N PRO A 80 -17.65 -6.05 -11.14
CA PRO A 80 -16.40 -6.34 -10.46
C PRO A 80 -15.49 -5.17 -10.86
N VAL A 81 -15.56 -4.09 -10.08
CA VAL A 81 -14.61 -3.02 -10.14
C VAL A 81 -13.34 -3.75 -9.79
N CYS A 82 -12.57 -4.04 -10.82
CA CYS A 82 -11.30 -4.69 -10.65
C CYS A 82 -10.45 -3.65 -9.92
N SER A 83 -10.53 -3.68 -8.58
CA SER A 83 -10.01 -2.64 -7.71
C SER A 83 -8.51 -2.82 -7.70
N SER A 84 -7.87 -2.14 -8.65
CA SER A 84 -6.44 -1.99 -8.74
C SER A 84 -5.90 -1.54 -7.37
N MET A 85 -5.07 -2.38 -6.76
CA MET A 85 -4.46 -2.11 -5.46
C MET A 85 -3.63 -0.81 -5.53
N LYS A 86 -3.85 0.09 -4.57
CA LYS A 86 -3.11 1.34 -4.46
C LYS A 86 -2.22 1.33 -3.22
N ILE A 87 -0.93 1.55 -3.44
CA ILE A 87 0.09 1.52 -2.40
C ILE A 87 0.58 2.95 -2.21
N MET A 88 0.40 3.51 -1.02
CA MET A 88 0.95 4.83 -0.67
C MET A 88 2.17 4.65 0.24
N LEU A 89 3.27 5.31 -0.11
CA LEU A 89 4.50 5.36 0.66
C LEU A 89 4.78 6.80 1.05
N TRP A 90 5.05 7.06 2.33
CA TRP A 90 5.34 8.40 2.81
C TRP A 90 6.40 8.41 3.90
N ASN A 91 7.53 9.04 3.61
CA ASN A 91 8.47 9.48 4.63
C ASN A 91 7.93 10.80 5.18
N CYS A 92 7.32 10.75 6.37
CA CYS A 92 6.55 11.84 6.94
C CYS A 92 7.34 12.74 7.89
N ARG A 93 8.52 12.29 8.35
CA ARG A 93 9.42 13.03 9.26
C ARG A 93 8.75 13.53 10.55
N GLY A 94 7.74 12.80 11.03
CA GLY A 94 6.99 13.09 12.24
C GLY A 94 5.49 12.95 12.04
N ALA A 95 4.87 12.07 12.81
CA ALA A 95 3.44 11.77 12.72
C ALA A 95 2.61 12.20 13.95
N HIS A 96 3.25 12.81 14.96
CA HIS A 96 2.56 13.29 16.17
C HIS A 96 1.70 14.55 15.96
N GLY A 97 2.03 15.39 14.98
CA GLY A 97 1.42 16.71 14.81
C GLY A 97 0.00 16.69 14.21
N PRO A 98 -0.84 17.71 14.52
CA PRO A 98 -2.15 17.85 13.90
C PRO A 98 -2.06 18.16 12.39
N GLU A 99 -0.98 18.81 11.95
CA GLU A 99 -0.72 19.07 10.54
C GLU A 99 -0.55 17.77 9.74
N PHE A 100 0.24 16.83 10.28
CA PHE A 100 0.39 15.49 9.71
C PHE A 100 -0.98 14.82 9.54
N ARG A 101 -1.81 14.82 10.60
CA ARG A 101 -3.13 14.18 10.54
C ARG A 101 -4.04 14.79 9.49
N ARG A 102 -4.08 16.12 9.40
CA ARG A 102 -4.86 16.83 8.37
C ARG A 102 -4.39 16.47 6.96
N ASN A 103 -3.07 16.44 6.76
CA ASN A 103 -2.47 16.13 5.46
C ASN A 103 -2.72 14.67 5.07
N LEU A 104 -2.53 13.74 6.02
CA LEU A 104 -2.82 12.33 5.80
C LEU A 104 -4.30 12.12 5.43
N ARG A 105 -5.23 12.74 6.17
CA ARG A 105 -6.66 12.66 5.87
C ARG A 105 -6.96 13.12 4.45
N PHE A 106 -6.47 14.29 4.06
CA PHE A 106 -6.61 14.79 2.69
C PHE A 106 -6.08 13.80 1.63
N LEU A 107 -4.91 13.19 1.87
CA LEU A 107 -4.33 12.21 0.94
C LEU A 107 -5.16 10.93 0.86
N LEU A 108 -5.71 10.46 1.98
CA LEU A 108 -6.54 9.27 2.02
C LEU A 108 -7.88 9.52 1.32
N ASP A 109 -8.51 10.67 1.55
CA ASP A 109 -9.76 11.07 0.90
C ASP A 109 -9.59 11.15 -0.63
N TRP A 110 -8.45 11.67 -1.11
CA TRP A 110 -8.20 11.85 -2.53
C TRP A 110 -7.77 10.56 -3.25
N ASN A 111 -6.90 9.77 -2.64
CA ASN A 111 -6.28 8.63 -3.31
C ASN A 111 -6.93 7.29 -2.96
N ASN A 112 -7.51 7.19 -1.76
CA ASN A 112 -8.03 5.97 -1.14
C ASN A 112 -7.08 4.75 -1.33
N PRO A 113 -5.86 4.80 -0.77
CA PRO A 113 -4.91 3.70 -0.88
C PRO A 113 -5.39 2.47 -0.09
N THR A 114 -5.17 1.29 -0.65
CA THR A 114 -5.49 -0.01 -0.02
C THR A 114 -4.51 -0.33 1.12
N ILE A 115 -3.26 0.11 0.97
CA ILE A 115 -2.19 -0.04 1.96
C ILE A 115 -1.36 1.24 2.06
N LEU A 116 -1.00 1.60 3.29
CA LEU A 116 -0.22 2.78 3.62
C LEU A 116 1.07 2.38 4.33
N PHE A 117 2.18 2.90 3.84
CA PHE A 117 3.50 2.75 4.42
C PHE A 117 4.02 4.11 4.88
N LEU A 118 4.34 4.21 6.17
CA LEU A 118 4.93 5.41 6.75
C LEU A 118 6.33 5.12 7.28
N THR A 119 7.27 6.03 7.00
CA THR A 119 8.64 6.00 7.55
C THR A 119 8.97 7.33 8.23
N GLU A 120 9.96 7.31 9.13
CA GLU A 120 10.34 8.44 9.98
C GLU A 120 9.14 9.03 10.73
N THR A 121 8.25 8.17 11.24
CA THR A 121 7.07 8.61 11.99
C THR A 121 7.44 9.28 13.30
N ARG A 122 8.60 8.93 13.87
CA ARG A 122 9.04 9.37 15.20
C ARG A 122 8.00 9.05 16.28
N MET A 123 7.24 7.98 16.09
CA MET A 123 6.22 7.49 16.99
C MET A 123 6.66 6.14 17.57
N GLU A 124 6.51 5.98 18.88
CA GLU A 124 6.75 4.70 19.56
C GLU A 124 5.58 3.72 19.35
N ASP A 125 4.35 4.25 19.25
CA ASP A 125 3.13 3.48 18.99
C ASP A 125 2.29 4.13 17.89
N HIS A 126 1.89 3.32 16.91
CA HIS A 126 1.09 3.70 15.73
C HIS A 126 -0.36 3.25 15.83
N ALA A 127 -0.76 2.51 16.87
CA ALA A 127 -2.15 2.07 17.05
C ALA A 127 -3.20 3.20 16.94
N PRO A 128 -2.96 4.44 17.42
CA PRO A 128 -3.91 5.54 17.23
C PRO A 128 -4.25 5.84 15.76
N LEU A 129 -3.33 5.56 14.83
CA LEU A 129 -3.55 5.79 13.40
C LEU A 129 -4.62 4.87 12.81
N LEU A 130 -4.85 3.67 13.39
CA LEU A 130 -5.94 2.79 12.96
C LEU A 130 -7.29 3.49 13.11
N HIS A 131 -7.54 4.03 14.32
CA HIS A 131 -8.78 4.69 14.66
C HIS A 131 -8.93 6.04 13.94
N ASP A 132 -7.85 6.81 13.80
CA ASP A 132 -7.86 8.14 13.18
C ASP A 132 -8.17 8.11 11.67
N PHE A 133 -7.88 6.98 11.00
CA PHE A 133 -7.87 6.85 9.54
C PHE A 133 -8.57 5.58 9.00
N ASN A 134 -9.36 4.89 9.82
CA ASN A 134 -10.18 3.74 9.43
C ASN A 134 -9.39 2.58 8.81
N PHE A 135 -8.17 2.35 9.29
CA PHE A 135 -7.44 1.10 9.03
C PHE A 135 -7.81 0.09 10.10
N THR A 136 -7.77 -1.19 9.76
CA THR A 136 -8.20 -2.27 10.66
C THR A 136 -7.04 -3.02 11.27
N ASP A 137 -5.87 -3.00 10.62
CA ASP A 137 -4.68 -3.71 11.10
C ASP A 137 -3.38 -2.98 10.71
N LEU A 138 -2.32 -3.27 11.45
CA LEU A 138 -1.01 -2.67 11.25
C LEU A 138 0.15 -3.61 11.60
N VAL A 139 1.29 -3.36 10.97
CA VAL A 139 2.60 -3.82 11.42
C VAL A 139 3.47 -2.60 11.68
N GLN A 140 4.20 -2.60 12.79
CA GLN A 140 5.02 -1.46 13.19
C GLN A 140 6.39 -1.85 13.71
N VAL A 141 7.30 -0.89 13.55
CA VAL A 141 8.58 -0.81 14.22
C VAL A 141 8.59 0.52 14.96
N ALA A 142 8.69 0.48 16.29
CA ALA A 142 8.70 1.67 17.13
C ALA A 142 9.90 2.57 16.79
N ALA A 143 9.70 3.88 16.85
CA ALA A 143 10.80 4.83 16.81
C ALA A 143 11.67 4.70 18.07
N GLN A 144 12.96 5.01 17.93
CA GLN A 144 13.87 5.15 19.07
C GLN A 144 14.13 6.64 19.29
N GLY A 145 13.34 7.25 20.18
CA GLY A 145 13.32 8.70 20.37
C GLY A 145 12.91 9.42 19.08
N TYR A 146 13.76 10.32 18.58
CA TYR A 146 13.47 11.11 17.36
C TYR A 146 13.88 10.43 16.04
N LEU A 147 14.29 9.16 16.09
CA LEU A 147 14.85 8.45 14.95
C LEU A 147 13.95 7.27 14.55
N GLY A 148 13.66 7.20 13.25
CA GLY A 148 12.95 6.08 12.67
C GLY A 148 11.46 6.06 12.99
N GLY A 149 10.96 4.85 13.23
CA GLY A 149 9.54 4.57 13.23
C GLY A 149 9.07 4.22 11.83
N ILE A 150 8.58 3.00 11.68
CA ILE A 150 8.02 2.47 10.43
C ILE A 150 6.68 1.85 10.77
N CYS A 151 5.66 2.10 9.97
CA CYS A 151 4.45 1.31 10.04
C CYS A 151 3.84 1.05 8.67
N VAL A 152 3.11 -0.05 8.62
CA VAL A 152 2.30 -0.50 7.50
C VAL A 152 0.88 -0.60 8.02
N LEU A 153 -0.08 0.05 7.37
CA LEU A 153 -1.49 0.00 7.73
C LEU A 153 -2.32 -0.45 6.53
N TRP A 154 -3.30 -1.31 6.77
CA TRP A 154 -4.20 -1.81 5.74
C TRP A 154 -5.60 -2.12 6.30
N ARG A 155 -6.50 -2.44 5.39
CA ARG A 155 -7.87 -2.90 5.66
C ARG A 155 -7.92 -4.40 5.40
N VAL A 156 -8.24 -5.20 6.42
CA VAL A 156 -8.21 -6.68 6.37
C VAL A 156 -9.30 -7.28 5.50
N ASP A 157 -10.35 -6.49 5.23
CA ASP A 157 -11.41 -6.82 4.26
C ASP A 157 -10.96 -6.61 2.80
N GLU A 158 -9.85 -5.89 2.57
CA GLU A 158 -9.32 -5.62 1.24
C GLU A 158 -7.98 -6.32 0.95
N LEU A 159 -7.19 -6.64 1.98
CA LEU A 159 -5.85 -7.20 1.83
C LEU A 159 -5.53 -8.21 2.92
N THR A 160 -4.80 -9.26 2.54
CA THR A 160 -4.07 -10.12 3.47
C THR A 160 -2.60 -9.71 3.47
N VAL A 161 -2.08 -9.34 4.65
CA VAL A 161 -0.67 -8.99 4.84
C VAL A 161 -0.05 -9.99 5.81
N ASP A 162 0.99 -10.69 5.34
CA ASP A 162 1.74 -11.67 6.14
C ASP A 162 3.17 -11.16 6.38
N PRO A 163 3.52 -10.74 7.61
CA PRO A 163 4.85 -10.27 7.94
C PRO A 163 5.86 -11.42 8.00
N LEU A 164 6.86 -11.36 7.13
CA LEU A 164 7.95 -12.35 7.06
C LEU A 164 9.10 -12.00 8.01
N ALA A 165 9.39 -10.72 8.18
CA ALA A 165 10.42 -10.25 9.10
C ALA A 165 10.09 -8.84 9.60
N ILE A 166 10.24 -8.62 10.91
CA ILE A 166 10.10 -7.32 11.55
C ILE A 166 11.31 -7.13 12.46
N THR A 167 12.10 -6.10 12.21
CA THR A 167 13.25 -5.75 13.04
C THR A 167 13.26 -4.24 13.29
N ALA A 168 14.16 -3.76 14.16
CA ALA A 168 14.34 -2.33 14.36
C ALA A 168 14.69 -1.55 13.08
N GLN A 169 15.12 -2.24 12.02
CA GLN A 169 15.58 -1.65 10.77
C GLN A 169 14.74 -2.01 9.56
N GLU A 170 13.83 -2.98 9.64
CA GLU A 170 13.06 -3.41 8.49
C GLU A 170 11.68 -3.96 8.82
N ILE A 171 10.78 -3.85 7.83
CA ILE A 171 9.55 -4.61 7.73
C ILE A 171 9.56 -5.30 6.36
N HIS A 172 9.51 -6.62 6.37
CA HIS A 172 9.28 -7.45 5.19
C HIS A 172 7.93 -8.13 5.34
N ALA A 173 7.04 -7.94 4.37
CA ALA A 173 5.75 -8.62 4.31
C ALA A 173 5.41 -9.06 2.88
N THR A 174 4.61 -10.12 2.78
CA THR A 174 3.87 -10.46 1.56
C THR A 174 2.47 -9.89 1.65
N VAL A 175 2.00 -9.27 0.57
CA VAL A 175 0.68 -8.65 0.49
C VAL A 175 -0.10 -9.30 -0.64
N GLN A 176 -1.31 -9.75 -0.34
CA GLN A 176 -2.22 -10.40 -1.27
C GLN A 176 -3.54 -9.63 -1.32
N VAL A 177 -4.12 -9.54 -2.53
CA VAL A 177 -5.41 -8.91 -2.81
C VAL A 177 -6.50 -9.96 -2.84
#